data_AF-A0A3L7US88-F1
#
_entry.id   AF-A0A3L7US88-F1
#
_cell.length_a   1.000
_cell.length_b   1.000
_cell.length_c   1.000
_cell.angle_alpha   90.00
_cell.angle_beta   90.00
_cell.angle_gamma   90.00
#
_symmetry.space_group_name_H-M   'P 1'
#
loop_
_entity.id
_entity.type
_entity.pdbx_description
1 polymer ?
#
loop_
_entity_poly.entity_id
_entity_poly.type
_entity_poly.pdbx_seq_one_letter_code
_entity_poly.pdbx_strand_id
1 'polypeptide(L)'
;MRNSEYSYRAGPITLVLDKTPYQRNDEVMGVATRLNITLMFLPSYSLNLNLIERLWKFVKRRSIYGRYHPSSADFTAAIEQISNTHAGDLASLMTLNFQQFENISLMAA
;
A
#
# COMPACT_ATOMS: atom_id res chain seq x y z
N MET A 1 -23.24 21.41 9.32
CA MET A 1 -22.70 20.18 9.96
C MET A 1 -21.34 19.89 9.34
N ARG A 2 -20.35 19.52 10.16
CA ARG A 2 -18.89 19.69 9.98
C ARG A 2 -18.32 19.29 8.61
N ASN A 3 -17.83 20.29 7.86
CA ASN A 3 -16.76 20.14 6.87
C ASN A 3 -15.48 19.85 7.65
N SER A 4 -14.99 18.62 7.65
CA SER A 4 -13.62 18.35 8.10
C SER A 4 -12.66 18.98 7.09
N GLU A 5 -11.98 20.06 7.50
CA GLU A 5 -10.85 20.63 6.76
C GLU A 5 -9.77 19.56 6.58
N TYR A 6 -9.76 18.90 5.43
CA TYR A 6 -8.56 18.22 4.97
C TYR A 6 -7.52 19.30 4.70
N SER A 7 -6.65 19.56 5.67
CA SER A 7 -5.46 20.38 5.46
C SER A 7 -4.59 19.67 4.42
N TYR A 8 -4.63 20.15 3.18
CA TYR A 8 -3.75 19.66 2.13
C TYR A 8 -2.32 19.93 2.58
N ARG A 9 -1.58 18.86 2.87
CA ARG A 9 -0.15 18.96 3.15
C ARG A 9 0.54 19.41 1.86
N ALA A 10 0.88 20.69 1.80
CA ALA A 10 1.73 21.24 0.74
C ALA A 10 3.15 20.69 0.92
N GLY A 11 3.59 19.84 0.00
CA GLY A 11 4.91 19.21 0.04
C GLY A 11 5.14 18.28 -1.14
N PRO A 12 6.40 17.88 -1.40
CA PRO A 12 6.71 16.95 -2.48
C PRO A 12 6.01 15.61 -2.24
N ILE A 13 5.37 15.07 -3.28
CA ILE A 13 4.70 13.77 -3.24
C ILE A 13 5.67 12.72 -3.80
N THR A 14 5.91 11.66 -3.03
CA THR A 14 6.63 10.48 -3.51
C THR A 14 5.70 9.27 -3.51
N LEU A 15 5.53 8.64 -4.66
CA LEU A 15 4.74 7.42 -4.82
C LEU A 15 5.68 6.21 -4.87
N VAL A 16 5.53 5.30 -3.90
CA VAL A 16 6.27 4.03 -3.86
C VAL A 16 5.50 2.98 -4.65
N LEU A 17 6.15 2.37 -5.64
CA LEU A 17 5.56 1.41 -6.57
C LEU A 17 6.32 0.10 -6.56
N ASP A 18 5.62 -1.00 -6.80
CA ASP A 18 6.25 -2.28 -7.10
C ASP A 18 6.88 -2.26 -8.51
N LYS A 19 7.51 -3.38 -8.88
CA LYS A 19 8.25 -3.47 -10.15
C LYS A 19 7.36 -4.14 -11.20
N THR A 20 6.42 -3.39 -11.75
CA THR A 20 5.60 -3.86 -12.89
C THR A 20 5.83 -3.01 -14.14
N PRO A 21 5.87 -3.59 -15.34
CA PRO A 21 6.16 -2.84 -16.57
C PRO A 21 5.16 -1.70 -16.84
N TYR A 22 3.88 -1.91 -16.55
CA TYR A 22 2.83 -0.92 -16.82
C TYR A 22 2.93 0.33 -15.93
N GLN A 23 3.56 0.24 -14.75
CA GLN A 23 3.84 1.39 -13.89
C GLN A 23 5.00 2.27 -14.38
N ARG A 24 5.73 1.81 -15.41
CA ARG A 24 6.87 2.53 -16.01
C ARG A 24 6.59 2.99 -17.44
N ASN A 25 5.35 2.87 -17.91
CA ASN A 25 5.02 3.31 -19.25
C ASN A 25 5.15 4.84 -19.39
N ASP A 26 5.28 5.30 -20.63
CA ASP A 26 5.53 6.71 -20.92
C ASP A 26 4.41 7.63 -20.41
N GLU A 27 3.17 7.15 -20.42
CA GLU A 27 2.02 7.90 -19.92
C GLU A 27 2.11 8.15 -18.41
N VAL A 28 2.41 7.12 -17.62
CA VAL A 28 2.57 7.20 -16.16
C VAL A 28 3.74 8.11 -15.82
N MET A 29 4.88 7.93 -16.48
CA MET A 29 6.07 8.76 -16.27
C MET A 29 5.78 10.22 -16.61
N GLY A 30 5.13 10.49 -17.75
CA GLY A 30 4.77 11.83 -18.21
C GLY A 30 3.77 12.53 -17.27
N VAL A 31 2.77 11.81 -16.77
CA VAL A 31 1.81 12.34 -15.77
C VAL A 31 2.50 12.66 -14.46
N ALA A 32 3.38 11.79 -13.97
CA ALA A 32 4.11 12.03 -12.73
C ALA A 32 5.01 13.27 -12.84
N THR A 33 5.73 13.44 -13.95
CA THR A 33 6.51 14.66 -14.22
C THR A 33 5.63 15.90 -14.25
N ARG A 34 4.50 15.87 -14.97
CA ARG A 34 3.57 17.01 -15.08
C ARG A 34 3.00 17.44 -13.72
N LEU A 35 2.76 16.47 -12.83
CA LEU A 35 2.22 16.70 -11.48
C LEU A 35 3.30 16.90 -10.41
N ASN A 36 4.59 16.91 -10.78
CA ASN A 36 5.71 16.96 -9.84
C ASN A 36 5.65 15.87 -8.75
N ILE A 37 5.32 14.64 -9.16
CA ILE A 37 5.29 13.44 -8.32
C ILE A 37 6.57 12.63 -8.57
N THR A 38 7.32 12.36 -7.51
CA THR A 38 8.48 11.45 -7.57
C THR A 38 8.01 10.01 -7.55
N LEU A 39 8.38 9.21 -8.55
CA LEU A 39 8.13 7.77 -8.57
C LEU A 39 9.33 7.02 -7.99
N MET A 40 9.11 6.25 -6.92
CA MET A 40 10.12 5.39 -6.30
C MET A 40 9.76 3.93 -6.53
N PHE A 41 10.53 3.25 -7.38
CA PHE A 41 10.31 1.84 -7.67
C PHE A 41 11.08 0.95 -6.70
N LEU A 42 10.39 -0.01 -6.09
CA LEU A 42 11.01 -1.01 -5.24
C LEU A 42 11.91 -1.98 -6.05
N PRO A 43 12.94 -2.57 -5.42
CA PRO A 43 13.71 -3.64 -6.04
C PRO A 43 12.84 -4.86 -6.33
N SER A 44 13.31 -5.75 -7.20
CA SER A 44 12.64 -7.03 -7.45
C SER A 44 12.40 -7.80 -6.15
N TYR A 45 11.30 -8.56 -6.07
CA TYR A 45 10.96 -9.45 -4.95
C TYR A 45 10.90 -8.79 -3.56
N SER A 46 10.68 -7.47 -3.50
CA SER A 46 10.71 -6.69 -2.26
C SER A 46 9.34 -6.54 -1.58
N LEU A 47 8.52 -7.60 -1.54
CA LEU A 47 7.16 -7.55 -0.98
C LEU A 47 7.13 -7.07 0.49
N ASN A 48 8.18 -7.35 1.26
CA ASN A 48 8.28 -6.90 2.65
C ASN A 48 8.43 -5.37 2.79
N LEU A 49 8.97 -4.70 1.75
CA LEU A 49 9.10 -3.25 1.69
C LEU A 49 7.83 -2.56 1.18
N ASN A 50 6.91 -3.32 0.55
CA ASN A 50 5.67 -2.77 0.05
C ASN A 50 4.58 -2.78 1.14
N LEU A 51 4.27 -1.62 1.73
CA LEU A 51 3.26 -1.51 2.78
C LEU A 51 1.88 -2.01 2.35
N ILE A 52 1.52 -1.89 1.06
CA ILE A 52 0.21 -2.35 0.60
C ILE A 52 0.06 -3.87 0.71
N GLU A 53 1.16 -4.63 0.67
CA GLU A 53 1.13 -6.07 0.88
C GLU A 53 0.77 -6.44 2.33
N ARG A 54 1.18 -5.61 3.30
CA ARG A 54 0.77 -5.78 4.70
C ARG A 54 -0.72 -5.54 4.84
N LEU A 55 -1.22 -4.44 4.26
CA LEU A 55 -2.65 -4.14 4.22
C LEU A 55 -3.42 -5.26 3.53
N TRP A 56 -2.96 -5.74 2.38
CA TRP A 56 -3.64 -6.79 1.63
C TRP A 56 -3.71 -8.12 2.38
N LYS A 57 -2.64 -8.51 3.08
CA LYS A 57 -2.64 -9.67 3.98
C LYS A 57 -3.66 -9.50 5.11
N PHE A 58 -3.75 -8.31 5.70
CA PHE A 58 -4.72 -8.01 6.75
C PHE A 58 -6.16 -8.08 6.23
N VAL A 59 -6.43 -7.40 5.11
CA VAL A 59 -7.76 -7.36 4.46
C VAL A 59 -8.26 -8.76 4.15
N LYS A 60 -7.40 -9.57 3.52
CA LYS A 60 -7.71 -10.96 3.20
C LYS A 60 -8.11 -11.76 4.43
N ARG A 61 -7.34 -11.67 5.52
CA ARG A 61 -7.63 -12.39 6.76
C ARG A 61 -8.92 -11.94 7.44
N ARG A 62 -9.25 -10.64 7.39
CA ARG A 62 -10.38 -10.09 8.16
C ARG A 62 -11.71 -10.16 7.42
N SER A 63 -11.71 -9.87 6.12
CA SER A 63 -12.96 -9.70 5.33
C SER A 63 -13.13 -10.69 4.18
N ILE A 64 -12.11 -11.45 3.79
CA ILE A 64 -12.19 -12.33 2.60
C ILE A 64 -12.14 -13.81 2.96
N TYR A 65 -11.15 -14.23 3.74
CA TYR A 65 -10.92 -15.65 4.02
C TYR A 65 -12.09 -16.29 4.77
N GLY A 66 -12.59 -17.41 4.22
CA GLY A 66 -13.68 -18.19 4.81
C GLY A 66 -15.05 -17.51 4.79
N ARG A 67 -15.22 -16.42 4.04
CA ARG A 67 -16.48 -15.68 3.92
C ARG A 67 -17.02 -15.76 2.51
N TYR A 68 -18.30 -16.09 2.38
CA TYR A 68 -19.02 -16.01 1.11
C TYR A 68 -19.67 -14.63 0.99
N HIS A 69 -19.47 -14.00 -0.17
CA HIS A 69 -20.06 -12.71 -0.53
C HIS A 69 -21.03 -12.94 -1.70
N PRO A 70 -22.35 -12.79 -1.50
CA PRO A 70 -23.35 -13.10 -2.53
C PRO A 70 -23.25 -12.23 -3.78
N SER A 71 -22.76 -11.00 -3.64
CA SER A 71 -22.58 -10.05 -4.73
C SER A 71 -21.26 -9.31 -4.66
N SER A 72 -20.88 -8.67 -5.77
CA SER A 72 -19.73 -7.76 -5.78
C SER A 72 -19.91 -6.58 -4.83
N ALA A 73 -21.16 -6.13 -4.60
CA ALA A 73 -21.44 -5.02 -3.69
C ALA A 73 -21.15 -5.44 -2.24
N ASP A 74 -21.56 -6.65 -1.85
CA ASP A 74 -21.28 -7.19 -0.52
C ASP A 74 -19.77 -7.35 -0.27
N PHE A 75 -19.05 -7.84 -1.29
CA PHE A 75 -17.59 -7.98 -1.23
C PHE A 75 -16.89 -6.63 -1.05
N THR A 76 -17.25 -5.62 -1.84
CA THR A 76 -16.68 -4.28 -1.75
C THR A 76 -16.98 -3.65 -0.39
N ALA A 77 -18.24 -3.72 0.06
CA ALA A 77 -18.64 -3.20 1.37
C ALA A 77 -17.84 -3.85 2.51
N ALA A 78 -17.61 -5.16 2.45
CA ALA A 78 -16.82 -5.86 3.46
C ALA A 78 -15.35 -5.41 3.50
N ILE A 79 -14.76 -5.00 2.38
CA ILE A 79 -13.41 -4.43 2.32
C ILE A 79 -13.40 -2.99 2.84
N GLU A 80 -14.36 -2.17 2.43
CA GLU A 80 -14.43 -0.75 2.83
C GLU A 80 -14.59 -0.57 4.35
N GLN A 81 -15.32 -1.47 5.01
CA GLN A 81 -15.50 -1.43 6.47
C GLN A 81 -14.21 -1.66 7.27
N ILE A 82 -13.16 -2.22 6.66
CA ILE A 82 -11.91 -2.52 7.37
C ILE A 82 -11.26 -1.26 7.95
N SER A 83 -11.29 -0.14 7.23
CA SER A 83 -10.68 1.12 7.68
C SER A 83 -11.33 1.65 8.96
N ASN A 84 -12.65 1.49 9.08
CA ASN A 84 -13.43 1.96 10.23
C ASN A 84 -13.35 0.98 11.41
N THR A 85 -13.53 -0.32 11.17
CA THR A 85 -13.60 -1.33 12.23
C THR A 85 -12.23 -1.65 12.84
N HIS A 86 -11.15 -1.49 12.08
CA HIS A 86 -9.78 -1.88 12.47
C HIS A 86 -8.79 -0.72 12.47
N ALA A 87 -9.25 0.52 12.65
CA ALA A 87 -8.40 1.72 12.59
C ALA A 87 -7.15 1.62 13.50
N GLY A 88 -7.29 1.07 14.72
CA GLY A 88 -6.17 0.87 15.64
C GLY A 88 -5.16 -0.17 15.15
N ASP A 89 -5.63 -1.32 14.67
CA ASP A 89 -4.76 -2.37 14.09
C ASP A 89 -4.01 -1.83 12.86
N LEU A 90 -4.71 -1.08 12.01
CA LEU A 90 -4.13 -0.47 10.81
C LEU A 90 -3.08 0.58 11.15
N ALA A 91 -3.29 1.41 12.18
CA ALA A 91 -2.31 2.40 12.62
C ALA A 91 -0.98 1.72 13.04
N SER A 92 -1.06 0.57 13.70
CA SER A 92 0.13 -0.22 14.06
C SER A 92 0.77 -0.91 12.85
N LEU A 93 -0.07 -1.45 11.95
CA LEU A 93 0.37 -2.21 10.77
C LEU A 93 1.06 -1.35 9.70
N MET A 94 0.57 -0.13 9.50
CA MET A 94 0.99 0.79 8.42
C MET A 94 2.20 1.67 8.82
N THR A 95 3.08 1.14 9.67
CA THR A 95 4.32 1.81 10.08
C THR A 95 5.49 1.46 9.16
N LEU A 96 6.45 2.37 9.02
CA LEU A 96 7.71 2.15 8.27
C LEU A 96 8.75 1.33 9.05
N ASN A 97 8.31 0.58 10.06
CA ASN A 97 9.16 -0.34 10.80
C ASN A 97 9.34 -1.61 9.95
N PHE A 98 10.46 -1.68 9.24
CA PHE A 98 10.85 -2.84 8.44
C PHE A 98 11.84 -3.70 9.21
N GLN A 99 11.79 -5.02 8.96
CA GLN A 99 12.82 -5.92 9.45
C GLN A 99 14.16 -5.53 8.85
N GLN A 100 15.15 -5.31 9.71
CA GLN A 100 16.52 -5.05 9.33
C GLN A 100 17.34 -6.33 9.53
N PHE A 101 18.28 -6.55 8.64
CA PHE A 101 19.28 -7.60 8.78
C PHE A 101 20.63 -6.92 8.95
N GLU A 102 21.47 -7.45 9.84
CA GLU A 102 22.87 -7.08 9.86
C GLU A 102 23.53 -7.45 8.53
N ASN A 103 24.72 -6.91 8.23
CA ASN A 103 25.41 -7.20 6.98
C ASN A 103 25.92 -8.66 7.01
N ILE A 104 25.04 -9.60 6.65
CA ILE A 104 25.35 -11.02 6.64
C ILE A 104 26.07 -11.31 5.33
N SER A 105 27.35 -11.69 5.42
CA SER A 105 28.08 -12.23 4.27
C SER A 105 27.39 -13.54 3.85
N LEU A 106 26.60 -13.49 2.78
CA LEU A 106 25.99 -14.66 2.16
C LEU A 106 27.10 -15.42 1.42
N MET A 107 27.95 -16.12 2.17
CA MET A 107 28.81 -17.16 1.62
C MET A 107 27.88 -18.28 1.15
N ALA A 108 27.87 -18.50 -0.17
CA ALA A 108 27.05 -19.48 -0.83
C ALA A 108 27.31 -20.90 -0.28
N ALA A 109 26.23 -21.64 -0.02
CA ALA A 109 26.22 -23.08 0.13
C ALA A 109 25.39 -23.68 -1.00
#